data_AF-A0AAV6TUV8-F1
#
_entry.id   AF-A0AAV6TUV8-F1
#
_cell.length_a   1.000
_cell.length_b   1.000
_cell.length_c   1.000
_cell.angle_alpha   90.00
_cell.angle_beta   90.00
_cell.angle_gamma   90.00
#
_symmetry.space_group_name_H-M   'P 1'
#
loop_
_entity.id
_entity.type
_entity.pdbx_description
1 polymer ?
#
loop_
_entity_poly.entity_id
_entity_poly.type
_entity_poly.pdbx_seq_one_letter_code
_entity_poly.pdbx_strand_id
1 'polypeptide(L)'
;MKKPAGTSDINRLIKKGDEDVMSPYTFMAEVKGFTMPILRDTGTSIDVVCRNRITPEMLTGENIWVQQPLDEFPVCLPLAEVELKG
;
A
#
# COMPACT_ATOMS: atom_id res chain seq x y z
N MET A 1 -16.38 -29.81 -22.27
CA MET A 1 -16.51 -28.75 -21.25
C MET A 1 -15.46 -27.68 -21.55
N LYS A 2 -15.86 -26.43 -21.83
CA LYS A 2 -14.92 -25.33 -22.09
C LYS A 2 -14.40 -24.82 -20.74
N LYS A 3 -13.08 -24.76 -20.55
CA LYS A 3 -12.49 -24.05 -19.40
C LYS A 3 -12.83 -22.56 -19.51
N PRO A 4 -13.25 -21.87 -18.44
CA PRO A 4 -13.32 -20.43 -18.48
C PRO A 4 -11.89 -19.89 -18.59
N ALA A 5 -11.62 -19.13 -19.66
CA ALA A 5 -10.41 -18.33 -19.78
C ALA A 5 -10.53 -17.13 -18.85
N GLY A 6 -10.33 -17.35 -17.56
CA GLY A 6 -10.19 -16.31 -16.56
C GLY A 6 -8.71 -16.09 -16.32
N THR A 7 -8.05 -15.30 -17.16
CA THR A 7 -6.74 -14.74 -16.81
C THR A 7 -7.00 -13.52 -15.95
N SER A 8 -7.25 -13.74 -14.67
CA SER A 8 -7.32 -12.66 -13.71
C SER A 8 -5.88 -12.31 -13.30
N ASP A 9 -5.36 -11.22 -13.85
CA ASP A 9 -4.09 -10.60 -13.45
C ASP A 9 -4.25 -9.98 -12.04
N ILE A 10 -4.43 -10.81 -11.01
CA ILE A 10 -4.63 -10.32 -9.63
C ILE A 10 -3.24 -10.18 -8.98
N ASN A 11 -2.96 -8.99 -8.44
CA ASN A 11 -1.63 -8.48 -8.05
C ASN A 11 -0.73 -7.99 -9.19
N ARG A 12 -1.28 -7.23 -10.15
CA ARG A 12 -0.45 -6.48 -11.09
C ARG A 12 0.30 -5.36 -10.35
N LEU A 13 1.59 -5.56 -10.12
CA LEU A 13 2.56 -4.47 -9.93
C LEU A 13 2.28 -3.43 -11.02
N ILE A 14 1.91 -2.20 -10.61
CA ILE A 14 1.59 -1.08 -11.50
C ILE A 14 2.61 -1.08 -12.65
N LYS A 15 2.14 -1.33 -13.88
CA LYS A 15 3.02 -1.30 -15.05
C LYS A 15 3.20 0.17 -15.45
N LYS A 16 4.36 0.49 -16.02
CA LYS A 16 4.66 1.82 -16.59
C LYS A 16 3.53 2.22 -17.56
N GLY A 17 2.73 3.23 -17.19
CA GLY A 17 1.51 3.66 -17.90
C GLY A 17 0.21 3.62 -17.08
N ASP A 18 0.16 2.89 -15.96
CA ASP A 18 -0.98 2.85 -15.02
C ASP A 18 -0.83 3.91 -13.88
N GLU A 19 0.10 4.87 -14.03
CA GLU A 19 0.49 5.85 -13.01
C GLU A 19 -0.64 6.80 -12.58
N ASP A 20 -1.72 6.90 -13.36
CA ASP A 20 -2.78 7.89 -13.18
C ASP A 20 -3.87 7.48 -12.19
N VAL A 21 -4.18 6.18 -12.06
CA VAL A 21 -5.37 5.73 -11.30
C VAL A 21 -5.28 6.03 -9.81
N MET A 22 -4.08 5.94 -9.23
CA MET A 22 -3.85 6.18 -7.81
C MET A 22 -3.27 7.56 -7.53
N SER A 23 -3.10 8.41 -8.56
CA SER A 23 -2.49 9.73 -8.44
C SER A 23 -3.18 10.64 -7.42
N PRO A 24 -4.52 10.64 -7.25
CA PRO A 24 -5.17 11.51 -6.24
C PRO A 24 -4.88 11.08 -4.80
N TYR A 25 -4.47 9.83 -4.60
CA TYR A 25 -4.27 9.21 -3.28
C TYR A 25 -2.79 8.93 -2.99
N THR A 26 -1.90 9.25 -3.93
CA THR A 26 -0.47 8.96 -3.79
C THR A 26 0.32 10.26 -3.80
N PHE A 27 1.21 10.43 -2.84
CA PHE A 27 2.16 11.55 -2.82
C PHE A 27 3.57 11.04 -2.56
N MET A 28 4.58 11.78 -3.02
CA MET A 28 5.98 11.43 -2.76
C MET A 28 6.39 11.99 -1.40
N ALA A 29 6.98 11.14 -0.55
CA ALA A 29 7.58 11.55 0.72
C ALA A 29 8.88 10.78 0.99
N GLU A 30 9.75 11.36 1.82
CA GLU A 30 10.96 10.73 2.31
C GLU A 30 10.66 9.91 3.57
N VAL A 31 11.05 8.64 3.54
CA VAL A 31 11.07 7.72 4.68
C VAL A 31 12.52 7.30 4.91
N LYS A 32 13.12 7.72 6.04
CA LYS A 32 14.52 7.43 6.40
C LYS A 32 15.54 7.76 5.28
N GLY A 33 15.43 8.91 4.63
CA GLY A 33 16.34 9.30 3.54
C GLY A 33 15.97 8.74 2.17
N PHE A 34 14.86 8.02 2.03
CA PHE A 34 14.40 7.49 0.75
C PHE A 34 13.08 8.09 0.31
N THR A 35 13.09 8.80 -0.81
CA THR A 35 11.89 9.31 -1.46
C THR A 35 11.10 8.18 -2.11
N MET A 36 9.81 8.08 -1.77
CA MET A 36 8.93 7.05 -2.30
C MET A 36 7.45 7.47 -2.33
N PRO A 37 6.63 6.82 -3.16
CA PRO A 37 5.19 7.02 -3.13
C PRO A 37 4.59 6.48 -1.84
N ILE A 38 3.77 7.29 -1.19
CA ILE A 38 2.96 6.99 -0.02
C ILE A 38 1.49 7.04 -0.44
N LEU A 39 0.73 6.00 -0.10
CA LEU A 39 -0.70 5.95 -0.34
C LEU A 39 -1.42 6.51 0.89
N ARG A 40 -2.14 7.62 0.72
CA ARG A 40 -2.99 8.26 1.72
C ARG A 40 -4.41 8.31 1.19
N ASP A 41 -5.28 7.55 1.82
CA ASP A 41 -6.71 7.69 1.59
C ASP A 41 -7.22 8.92 2.37
N THR A 42 -8.01 9.75 1.69
CA THR A 42 -8.64 10.97 2.25
C THR A 42 -9.54 10.71 3.46
N GLY A 43 -9.98 9.46 3.68
CA GLY A 43 -10.83 9.07 4.80
C GLY A 43 -10.10 8.57 6.05
N THR A 44 -8.76 8.48 6.04
CA THR A 44 -7.99 7.87 7.13
C THR A 44 -6.85 8.75 7.62
N SER A 45 -6.50 8.60 8.90
CA SER A 45 -5.31 9.21 9.51
C SER A 45 -4.05 8.35 9.37
N ILE A 46 -4.14 7.21 8.66
CA ILE A 46 -3.03 6.26 8.50
C ILE A 46 -2.58 6.21 7.04
N ASP A 47 -1.27 6.32 6.85
CA ASP A 47 -0.62 6.16 5.56
C ASP A 47 -0.18 4.73 5.32
N VAL A 48 -0.24 4.29 4.05
CA VAL A 48 0.31 3.00 3.63
C VAL A 48 1.66 3.22 2.96
N VAL A 49 2.70 2.64 3.54
CA VAL A 49 4.08 2.75 3.08
C VAL A 49 4.64 1.38 2.71
N CYS A 50 5.65 1.35 1.84
CA CYS A 50 6.30 0.09 1.47
C CYS A 50 7.02 -0.54 2.67
N ARG A 51 6.62 -1.76 3.05
CA ARG A 51 7.22 -2.53 4.15
C ARG A 51 8.74 -2.68 4.05
N ASN A 52 9.31 -2.68 2.84
CA ASN A 52 10.76 -2.80 2.63
C ASN A 52 11.58 -1.64 3.20
N ARG A 53 10.94 -0.53 3.60
CA ARG A 53 11.59 0.63 4.24
C ARG A 53 11.33 0.71 5.74
N ILE A 54 10.57 -0.22 6.29
CA ILE A 54 10.26 -0.31 7.71
C ILE A 54 11.23 -1.28 8.36
N THR A 55 11.89 -0.82 9.43
CA THR A 55 12.69 -1.70 10.28
C THR A 55 11.86 -2.18 11.48
N PRO A 56 12.17 -3.34 12.08
CA PRO A 56 11.39 -3.88 13.19
C PRO A 56 11.19 -2.90 14.36
N GLU A 57 12.15 -2.01 14.62
CA GLU A 57 12.12 -1.03 15.71
C GLU A 57 11.07 0.07 15.50
N MET A 58 10.58 0.23 14.26
CA MET A 58 9.54 1.21 13.92
C MET A 58 8.14 0.64 14.11
N LEU A 59 8.01 -0.66 14.30
CA LEU A 59 6.72 -1.32 14.51
C LEU A 59 6.23 -1.04 15.94
N THR A 60 4.95 -0.69 16.08
CA THR A 60 4.35 -0.45 17.39
C THR A 60 3.97 -1.76 18.11
N GLY A 61 3.99 -2.88 17.39
CA GLY A 61 3.46 -4.17 17.84
C GLY A 61 1.96 -4.33 17.62
N GLU A 62 1.28 -3.25 17.22
CA GLU A 62 -0.13 -3.28 16.85
C GLU A 62 -0.31 -3.66 15.37
N ASN A 63 -1.52 -4.08 15.03
CA ASN A 63 -1.90 -4.37 13.65
C ASN A 63 -3.25 -3.73 13.32
N ILE A 64 -3.43 -3.42 12.05
CA ILE A 64 -4.68 -2.91 11.48
C ILE A 64 -5.20 -3.88 10.43
N TRP A 65 -6.53 -3.98 10.32
CA TRP A 65 -7.18 -4.78 9.29
C TRP A 65 -7.62 -3.87 8.15
N VAL A 66 -7.11 -4.11 6.96
CA VAL A 66 -7.40 -3.32 5.77
C VAL A 66 -8.17 -4.19 4.79
N GLN A 67 -9.38 -3.77 4.46
CA GLN A 67 -10.16 -4.39 3.40
C GLN A 67 -9.68 -3.84 2.06
N GLN A 68 -9.00 -4.66 1.26
CA GLN A 68 -8.62 -4.26 -0.09
C GLN A 68 -9.79 -4.53 -1.05
N PRO A 69 -9.97 -3.74 -2.12
CA PRO A 69 -11.10 -3.88 -3.04
C PRO A 69 -11.22 -5.25 -3.72
N LEU A 70 -10.12 -5.99 -3.83
CA LEU A 70 -10.04 -7.27 -4.54
C LEU A 70 -9.96 -8.49 -3.62
N ASP A 71 -9.81 -8.29 -2.31
CA ASP A 71 -9.68 -9.39 -1.37
C ASP A 71 -11.05 -9.74 -0.78
N GLU A 72 -11.34 -11.04 -0.66
CA GLU A 72 -12.56 -11.52 -0.01
C GLU A 72 -12.56 -11.24 1.50
N PHE A 73 -11.38 -11.23 2.11
CA PHE A 73 -11.18 -11.02 3.54
C PHE A 73 -10.21 -9.86 3.79
N PRO A 74 -10.36 -9.14 4.92
CA PRO A 74 -9.42 -8.09 5.30
C PRO A 74 -8.01 -8.65 5.49
N VAL A 75 -7.01 -7.86 5.12
CA VAL A 75 -5.59 -8.17 5.31
C VAL A 75 -5.10 -7.50 6.59
N CYS A 76 -4.40 -8.26 7.43
CA CYS A 76 -3.75 -7.75 8.63
C CYS A 76 -2.39 -7.13 8.29
N LEU A 77 -2.23 -5.83 8.52
CA LEU A 77 -1.00 -5.08 8.29
C LEU A 77 -0.43 -4.57 9.62
N PRO A 78 0.90 -4.67 9.83
CA PRO A 78 1.52 -4.15 11.04
C PRO A 78 1.53 -2.62 11.02
N LEU A 79 1.29 -2.01 12.17
CA LEU A 79 1.37 -0.57 12.34
C LEU A 79 2.83 -0.16 12.63
N ALA A 80 3.26 0.92 11.98
CA ALA A 80 4.58 1.51 12.17
C ALA A 80 4.46 3.00 12.43
N GLU A 81 5.27 3.51 13.36
CA GLU A 81 5.43 4.94 13.56
C GLU A 81 6.60 5.45 12.72
N VAL A 82 6.33 6.40 11.83
CA VAL A 82 7.29 6.86 10.81
C VAL A 82 7.22 8.36 10.68
N GLU A 83 8.37 9.02 10.76
CA GLU A 83 8.48 10.43 10.37
C GLU A 83 8.52 10.52 8.84
N LEU A 84 7.51 11.19 8.27
CA LEU A 84 7.45 11.51 6.85
C LEU A 84 7.97 12.94 6.63
N LYS A 85 8.85 13.12 5.65
CA LYS A 85 9.24 14.45 5.16
C LYS A 85 8.75 14.62 3.74
N GLY A 86 7.98 15.67 3.48
CA GLY A 86 7.34 15.95 2.20
C GLY A 86 7.37 17.43 1.87
#